data_AF-A0A2Z5ZWM9-F1
#
_entry.id   AF-A0A2Z5ZWM9-F1
#
_cell.length_a   1.000
_cell.length_b   1.000
_cell.length_c   1.000
_cell.angle_alpha   90.00
_cell.angle_beta   90.00
_cell.angle_gamma   90.00
#
_symmetry.space_group_name_H-M   'P 1'
#
loop_
_entity.id
_entity.type
_entity.pdbx_description
1 polymer ?
#
loop_
_entity_poly.entity_id
_entity_poly.type
_entity_poly.pdbx_seq_one_letter_code
_entity_poly.pdbx_strand_id
1 'polypeptide(L)'
;WDASKRYFMVAANNSNKIAAIDAKTGKLAALVDTAKIPHPGRGANFVHPEFGPVWSTGHLGDAVVPLISTASDDPKFAKYKANNWKVVQELKMPGAGNL
;
A
#
# COMPACT_ATOMS: atom_id res chain seq x y z
N TRP A 1 -4.97 6.56 -2.48
CA TRP A 1 -4.29 7.69 -1.82
C TRP A 1 -3.82 7.26 -0.46
N ASP A 2 -2.59 7.59 -0.08
CA ASP A 2 -2.11 7.41 1.29
C ASP A 2 -2.81 8.37 2.27
N ALA A 3 -2.59 8.16 3.57
CA ALA A 3 -3.18 8.96 4.63
C ALA A 3 -2.83 10.45 4.53
N SER A 4 -1.61 10.79 4.10
CA SER A 4 -1.16 12.18 3.97
C SER A 4 -1.68 12.89 2.72
N LYS A 5 -2.37 12.18 1.82
CA LYS A 5 -2.83 12.68 0.51
C LYS A 5 -1.71 13.16 -0.40
N ARG A 6 -0.47 12.73 -0.15
CA ARG A 6 0.67 13.04 -1.02
C ARG A 6 0.84 11.99 -2.12
N TYR A 7 0.60 10.73 -1.80
CA TYR A 7 0.87 9.62 -2.70
C TYR A 7 -0.42 9.01 -3.22
N PHE A 8 -0.58 9.03 -4.54
CA PHE A 8 -1.64 8.32 -5.21
C PHE A 8 -1.23 6.85 -5.38
N MET A 9 -1.95 5.97 -4.68
CA MET A 9 -1.77 4.53 -4.69
C MET A 9 -2.73 3.91 -5.70
N VAL A 10 -2.20 3.26 -6.74
CA VAL A 10 -3.01 2.70 -7.83
C VAL A 10 -2.47 1.33 -8.27
N ALA A 11 -3.37 0.42 -8.63
CA ALA A 11 -3.00 -0.93 -9.05
C ALA A 11 -2.58 -0.99 -10.52
N ALA A 12 -1.45 -1.65 -10.78
CA ALA A 12 -1.11 -2.23 -12.07
C ALA A 12 -1.44 -3.73 -12.01
N ASN A 13 -2.74 -4.03 -12.12
CA ASN A 13 -3.33 -5.31 -11.72
C ASN A 13 -2.69 -6.55 -12.38
N ASN A 14 -2.57 -6.58 -13.70
CA ASN A 14 -2.01 -7.72 -14.44
C ASN A 14 -0.49 -7.87 -14.26
N SER A 15 0.16 -6.92 -13.60
CA SER A 15 1.58 -6.98 -13.25
C SER A 15 1.82 -7.30 -11.78
N ASN A 16 0.77 -7.55 -10.99
CA ASN A 16 0.85 -7.79 -9.54
C ASN A 16 1.62 -6.70 -8.78
N LYS A 17 1.39 -5.43 -9.15
CA LYS A 17 2.10 -4.28 -8.58
C LYS A 17 1.14 -3.18 -8.15
N ILE A 18 1.55 -2.41 -7.14
CA ILE A 18 0.97 -1.12 -6.78
C ILE A 18 1.97 -0.02 -7.17
N ALA A 19 1.52 0.96 -7.95
CA ALA A 19 2.27 2.17 -8.21
C ALA A 19 1.94 3.23 -7.15
N ALA A 20 2.97 3.80 -6.56
CA ALA A 20 2.87 4.98 -5.71
C ALA A 20 3.37 6.20 -6.49
N ILE A 21 2.49 7.15 -6.76
CA ILE A 21 2.80 8.37 -7.50
C ILE A 21 2.84 9.55 -6.51
N ASP A 22 3.97 10.25 -6.43
CA ASP A 22 4.10 11.46 -5.61
C ASP A 22 3.38 12.62 -6.31
N ALA A 23 2.19 12.98 -5.83
CA ALA A 23 1.39 14.04 -6.42
C ALA A 23 2.03 15.43 -6.25
N LYS A 24 2.96 15.60 -5.30
CA LYS A 24 3.69 16.86 -5.15
C LYS A 24 4.68 17.09 -6.28
N THR A 25 5.33 16.04 -6.77
CA THR A 25 6.34 16.12 -7.83
C THR A 25 5.85 15.64 -9.19
N GLY A 26 4.69 14.96 -9.24
CA GLY A 26 4.15 14.34 -10.43
C GLY A 26 4.94 13.11 -10.91
N LYS A 27 5.79 12.52 -10.05
CA LYS A 27 6.70 11.43 -10.42
C LYS A 27 6.32 10.11 -9.73
N LEU A 28 6.72 9.01 -10.36
CA LEU A 28 6.65 7.69 -9.74
C LEU A 28 7.61 7.66 -8.54
N ALA A 29 7.06 7.41 -7.34
CA ALA A 29 7.84 7.24 -6.13
C ALA A 29 8.34 5.81 -5.98
N ALA A 30 7.48 4.83 -6.29
CA ALA A 30 7.82 3.41 -6.25
C ALA A 30 6.85 2.53 -7.05
N LEU A 31 7.35 1.35 -7.43
CA LEU A 31 6.54 0.20 -7.83
C LEU A 31 6.71 -0.88 -6.76
N VAL A 32 5.61 -1.22 -6.09
CA VAL A 32 5.61 -2.17 -4.98
C VAL A 32 5.06 -3.50 -5.49
N ASP A 33 5.86 -4.56 -5.37
CA ASP A 33 5.41 -5.93 -5.62
C ASP A 33 4.37 -6.36 -4.59
N THR A 34 3.35 -7.10 -5.05
CA THR A 34 2.27 -7.59 -4.20
C THR A 34 1.76 -8.93 -4.72
N ALA A 35 0.78 -9.52 -4.04
CA ALA A 35 0.12 -10.74 -4.44
C ALA A 35 -0.72 -10.57 -5.73
N LYS A 36 -1.36 -11.66 -6.19
CA LYS A 36 -1.94 -11.74 -7.53
C LYS A 36 -3.19 -10.87 -7.72
N ILE A 37 -3.18 -10.03 -8.76
CA ILE A 37 -4.30 -9.15 -9.18
C ILE A 37 -4.79 -8.25 -8.03
N PRO A 38 -4.00 -7.23 -7.62
CA PRO A 38 -4.46 -6.24 -6.65
C PRO A 38 -5.66 -5.45 -7.19
N HIS A 39 -6.67 -5.25 -6.35
CA HIS A 39 -7.89 -4.52 -6.69
C HIS A 39 -8.37 -3.63 -5.53
N PRO A 40 -7.68 -2.52 -5.26
CA PRO A 40 -7.85 -1.75 -4.02
C PRO A 40 -9.14 -0.93 -3.91
N GLY A 41 -9.82 -0.63 -5.02
CA GLY A 41 -10.71 0.54 -5.05
C GLY A 41 -9.94 1.81 -4.67
N ARG A 42 -10.26 2.43 -3.53
CA ARG A 42 -9.46 3.54 -2.93
C ARG A 42 -8.37 3.06 -1.96
N GLY A 43 -8.46 1.80 -1.53
CA GLY A 43 -7.75 1.18 -0.42
C GLY A 43 -8.15 1.73 0.95
N ALA A 44 -7.57 1.17 2.00
CA ALA A 44 -7.78 1.63 3.37
C ALA A 44 -6.48 2.12 3.99
N ASN A 45 -6.55 3.16 4.81
CA ASN A 45 -5.40 3.74 5.50
C ASN A 45 -5.58 3.59 7.01
N PHE A 46 -4.53 3.18 7.72
CA PHE A 46 -4.53 3.13 9.18
C PHE A 46 -3.09 3.15 9.71
N VAL A 47 -2.94 3.28 11.03
CA VAL A 47 -1.63 3.21 11.70
C VAL A 47 -1.47 1.82 12.29
N HIS A 48 -0.56 1.03 11.73
CA HIS A 48 -0.17 -0.26 12.27
C HIS A 48 0.70 -0.06 13.53
N PRO A 49 0.47 -0.81 14.63
CA PRO A 49 1.25 -0.66 15.87
C PRO A 49 2.77 -0.80 15.66
N GLU A 50 3.18 -1.74 14.81
CA GLU A 50 4.60 -2.04 14.56
C GLU A 50 5.19 -1.27 13.37
N PHE A 51 4.40 -1.00 12.33
CA PHE A 51 4.91 -0.48 11.05
C PHE A 51 4.51 0.97 10.77
N GLY A 52 3.75 1.59 11.68
CA GLY A 52 3.26 2.95 11.50
C GLY A 52 2.21 3.05 10.38
N PRO A 53 2.12 4.19 9.67
CA PRO A 53 1.14 4.38 8.61
C PRO A 53 1.27 3.35 7.50
N VAL A 54 0.17 2.66 7.23
CA VAL A 54 0.05 1.69 6.14
C VAL A 54 -1.19 1.98 5.29
N TRP A 55 -1.10 1.58 4.03
CA TRP A 55 -2.21 1.51 3.10
C TRP A 55 -2.42 0.06 2.68
N SER A 56 -3.67 -0.40 2.65
CA SER A 56 -4.01 -1.79 2.32
C SER A 56 -4.84 -1.88 1.03
N THR A 57 -4.69 -3.01 0.35
CA THR A 57 -5.43 -3.38 -0.86
C THR A 57 -6.01 -4.78 -0.72
N GLY A 58 -7.18 -4.99 -1.32
CA GLY A 58 -7.68 -6.34 -1.58
C GLY A 58 -7.12 -6.93 -2.88
N HIS A 59 -7.31 -8.23 -3.08
CA HIS A 59 -6.78 -9.00 -4.19
C HIS A 59 -7.82 -9.94 -4.79
N LEU A 60 -7.99 -9.88 -6.11
CA LEU A 60 -8.92 -10.79 -6.80
C LEU A 60 -8.30 -12.16 -7.07
N GLY A 61 -6.98 -12.22 -7.17
CA GLY A 61 -6.25 -13.43 -7.57
C GLY A 61 -5.62 -14.21 -6.42
N ASP A 62 -5.69 -13.72 -5.18
CA ASP A 62 -5.07 -14.35 -4.02
C ASP A 62 -5.83 -14.00 -2.73
N ALA A 63 -5.75 -14.90 -1.74
CA ALA A 63 -6.49 -14.82 -0.48
C ALA A 63 -5.72 -14.02 0.58
N VAL A 64 -5.32 -12.80 0.24
CA VAL A 64 -4.54 -11.93 1.13
C VAL A 64 -5.00 -10.47 1.08
N VAL A 65 -4.72 -9.74 2.16
CA VAL A 65 -4.76 -8.27 2.24
C VAL A 65 -3.35 -7.78 2.59
N PRO A 66 -2.57 -7.33 1.60
CA PRO A 66 -1.24 -6.76 1.82
C PRO A 66 -1.31 -5.36 2.41
N LEU A 67 -0.41 -5.09 3.36
CA LEU A 67 -0.22 -3.79 4.00
C LEU A 67 1.08 -3.16 3.47
N ILE A 68 0.97 -2.02 2.80
CA ILE A 68 2.10 -1.27 2.24
C ILE A 68 2.42 -0.09 3.16
N SER A 69 3.67 0.05 3.60
CA SER A 69 4.07 1.18 4.43
C SER A 69 4.10 2.50 3.63
N THR A 70 3.52 3.54 4.23
CA THR A 70 3.32 4.87 3.63
C THR A 70 3.62 5.99 4.64
N ALA A 71 4.63 5.79 5.49
CA ALA A 71 5.05 6.76 6.48
C ALA A 71 5.35 8.13 5.82
N SER A 72 4.66 9.16 6.31
CA SER A 72 4.77 10.52 5.80
C SER A 72 6.01 11.24 6.35
N ASP A 73 6.18 12.51 5.97
CA ASP A 73 7.23 13.39 6.50
C ASP A 73 6.94 13.92 7.91
N ASP A 74 5.79 13.57 8.51
CA ASP A 74 5.47 13.92 9.89
C ASP A 74 6.53 13.32 10.83
N PRO A 75 7.20 14.14 11.68
CA PRO A 75 8.24 13.67 12.60
C PRO A 75 7.84 12.46 13.44
N LYS A 76 6.54 12.33 13.80
CA LYS A 76 6.05 11.20 14.60
C LYS A 76 6.15 9.86 13.88
N PHE A 77 6.22 9.87 12.54
CA PHE A 77 6.32 8.68 11.70
C PHE A 77 7.69 8.51 11.05
N ALA A 78 8.63 9.42 11.29
CA ALA A 78 9.95 9.40 10.66
C ALA A 78 10.69 8.06 10.83
N LYS A 79 10.55 7.41 12.00
CA LYS A 79 11.15 6.10 12.28
C LYS A 79 10.67 4.97 11.38
N TYR A 80 9.49 5.08 10.76
CA TYR A 80 8.90 4.05 9.91
C TYR A 80 9.29 4.20 8.42
N LYS A 81 9.94 5.30 8.03
CA LYS A 81 10.25 5.60 6.63
C LYS A 81 11.14 4.55 5.94
N ALA A 82 11.96 3.81 6.70
CA ALA A 82 12.78 2.73 6.16
C ALA A 82 11.95 1.56 5.58
N ASN A 83 10.68 1.46 5.98
CA ASN A 83 9.74 0.45 5.52
C ASN A 83 8.95 0.90 4.29
N ASN A 84 8.99 2.19 3.92
CA ASN A 84 8.16 2.73 2.86
C ASN A 84 8.31 1.94 1.56
N TRP A 85 7.19 1.83 0.84
CA TRP A 85 7.12 1.19 -0.48
C TRP A 85 7.42 -0.31 -0.48
N LYS A 86 7.16 -0.95 0.66
CA LYS A 86 7.23 -2.41 0.82
C LYS A 86 5.93 -2.92 1.39
N VAL A 87 5.56 -4.13 0.99
CA VAL A 87 4.58 -4.93 1.73
C VAL A 87 5.25 -5.33 3.05
N VAL A 88 4.79 -4.74 4.16
CA VAL A 88 5.33 -5.00 5.49
C VAL A 88 4.65 -6.18 6.17
N GLN A 89 3.43 -6.51 5.73
CA GLN A 89 2.67 -7.64 6.23
C GLN A 89 1.61 -8.04 5.21
N GLU A 90 1.33 -9.34 5.14
CA GLU A 90 0.18 -9.88 4.43
C GLU A 90 -0.78 -10.53 5.42
N LEU A 91 -2.03 -10.07 5.42
CA LEU A 91 -3.08 -10.67 6.22
C LEU A 91 -3.73 -11.78 5.39
N LYS A 92 -3.70 -13.02 5.88
CA LYS A 92 -4.38 -14.13 5.23
C LYS A 92 -5.89 -13.99 5.37
N MET A 93 -6.59 -14.20 4.27
CA MET A 93 -8.05 -14.19 4.20
C MET A 93 -8.57 -15.61 3.93
N PRO A 94 -9.84 -15.92 4.28
CA PRO A 94 -10.44 -17.21 3.97
C PRO A 94 -10.54 -17.52 2.47
N GLY A 95 -10.49 -16.50 1.60
CA GLY A 95 -10.54 -16.64 0.15
C GLY A 95 -10.10 -15.37 -0.58
N ALA A 96 -9.88 -15.52 -1.89
CA ALA A 96 -9.60 -14.41 -2.80
C ALA A 96 -10.90 -13.64 -3.17
N GLY A 97 -10.77 -12.55 -3.93
CA GLY A 97 -11.92 -11.78 -4.38
C GLY A 97 -12.34 -10.67 -3.42
N ASN A 98 -11.46 -10.30 -2.49
CA ASN A 98 -11.67 -9.21 -1.56
C ASN A 98 -11.61 -7.85 -2.28
N LEU A 99 -12.71 -7.10 -2.18
CA LEU A 99 -12.92 -5.75 -2.74
C LEU A 99 -13.01 -4.69 -1.64
#